data_AF-A0A935NNW0-F1
#
_entry.id   AF-A0A935NNW0-F1
#
_cell.length_a   1.000
_cell.length_b   1.000
_cell.length_c   1.000
_cell.angle_alpha   90.00
_cell.angle_beta   90.00
_cell.angle_gamma   90.00
#
_symmetry.space_group_name_H-M   'P 1'
#
loop_
_entity.id
_entity.type
_entity.pdbx_description
1 polymer ?
#
loop_
_entity_poly.entity_id
_entity_poly.type
_entity_poly.pdbx_seq_one_letter_code
_entity_poly.pdbx_strand_id
1 'polypeptide(L)'
;MSDSSCQHRPLNAGNSVSSFNPGTGRSPDDWLVVYFERYPVATAREGRALKHPGDAKGENWTPEPSDEDEGQGRSDWRSRLAGVNGDTGERMSKPGKKKAKNQARRANSKFASHNISMLDHHQRVGSKLIPPLAQLPKMATSSWVDHHMPEMLWAVLLAGTMERRHYLNCLRRIAVVCREWFLKSDQTADAEDEAEAAGDTEAGLDFKVIVDHTKLAEISDQEFKKFLSVPLSHPLGYAALRPLLLLDCLPGHERWRRELAVEPTIDDWNTLARSVAGVLDHQSEASTDIRWFKVILPIISGRMFFPASAAESLEDLRLFPDKGDMRRVRPFIRSAEMTMRRNPPSLWADEFWSLAMRSTGCLDPSEGQGYTFIDTHIDPDSLYAARDEVVERFRRSISPERVDPRLDSAFGLALYALSVLEEVGMHRIHTRIIGVVSLRALAEVCITLRYLAHVDTPPLWQSYRVYGAGQAKLAFLKIQQTLGDLPAFVDEAAIHAIANEDVWQEFLNIDVGHWANSNLRKLATECGAKDIYDRYYDWSSGFMHGNWAAVRDTNFVTCHNALHRLHRVPRMAHRPLPSVEPDCAELVNGLLGVLEKLYPSAEAIPRVALLNAKQGVAPS
;
A
#
# COMPACT_ATOMS: atom_id res chain seq x y z
N MET A 1 -0.94 60.19 65.48
CA MET A 1 -1.26 61.54 64.98
C MET A 1 -2.38 61.45 63.96
N SER A 2 -3.58 61.83 64.43
CA SER A 2 -4.68 62.52 63.73
C SER A 2 -5.36 61.82 62.54
N ASP A 3 -6.51 61.16 62.69
CA ASP A 3 -7.90 61.62 62.96
C ASP A 3 -8.57 62.49 61.88
N SER A 4 -9.85 62.12 61.64
CA SER A 4 -11.04 62.92 61.26
C SER A 4 -11.52 63.03 59.79
N SER A 5 -12.49 62.16 59.47
CA SER A 5 -13.90 62.40 59.06
C SER A 5 -14.39 63.74 58.45
N CYS A 6 -15.13 63.69 57.32
CA CYS A 6 -16.58 64.05 57.12
C CYS A 6 -16.93 64.29 55.63
N GLN A 7 -17.84 63.49 54.99
CA GLN A 7 -19.26 63.78 54.63
C GLN A 7 -19.47 65.05 53.74
N HIS A 8 -19.99 65.01 52.49
CA HIS A 8 -21.37 64.68 52.05
C HIS A 8 -21.51 64.44 50.51
N ARG A 9 -22.50 63.60 50.14
CA ARG A 9 -23.13 63.28 48.81
C ARG A 9 -24.06 64.41 48.28
N PRO A 10 -24.76 64.29 47.11
CA PRO A 10 -24.53 63.52 45.86
C PRO A 10 -24.84 64.33 44.55
N LEU A 11 -24.55 63.75 43.36
CA LEU A 11 -25.44 63.80 42.19
C LEU A 11 -25.27 62.54 41.33
N ASN A 12 -26.39 62.05 40.80
CA ASN A 12 -26.67 60.72 40.26
C ASN A 12 -26.42 60.56 38.75
N ALA A 13 -26.42 59.28 38.33
CA ALA A 13 -26.64 58.69 37.00
C ALA A 13 -25.41 58.56 36.06
N GLY A 14 -25.06 57.39 35.52
CA GLY A 14 -25.67 56.06 35.60
C GLY A 14 -24.87 54.99 34.82
N ASN A 15 -25.20 53.73 35.16
CA ASN A 15 -24.95 52.45 34.48
C ASN A 15 -23.53 51.84 34.46
N SER A 16 -23.29 51.02 35.48
CA SER A 16 -22.31 49.92 35.53
C SER A 16 -22.87 48.64 34.89
N VAL A 17 -22.00 47.90 34.18
CA VAL A 17 -22.18 46.47 33.90
C VAL A 17 -21.19 45.71 34.76
N SER A 18 -21.73 44.83 35.61
CA SER A 18 -21.03 44.05 36.64
C SER A 18 -20.18 42.92 36.08
N SER A 19 -19.04 42.70 36.73
CA SER A 19 -18.13 41.55 36.66
C SER A 19 -18.82 40.22 36.99
N PHE A 20 -18.34 39.13 36.39
CA PHE A 20 -18.84 37.76 36.63
C PHE A 20 -17.83 36.91 37.41
N ASN A 21 -18.34 36.16 38.38
CA ASN A 21 -17.67 35.33 39.38
C ASN A 21 -17.70 33.84 38.95
N PRO A 22 -16.60 33.05 38.99
CA PRO A 22 -16.58 31.67 38.53
C PRO A 22 -17.02 30.73 39.66
N GLY A 23 -18.31 30.39 39.71
CA GLY A 23 -18.85 29.58 40.82
C GLY A 23 -20.13 28.80 40.52
N THR A 24 -20.41 28.47 39.26
CA THR A 24 -21.59 27.65 38.91
C THR A 24 -21.15 26.35 38.23
N GLY A 25 -21.40 25.22 38.89
CA GLY A 25 -21.17 23.87 38.39
C GLY A 25 -22.10 23.50 37.23
N ARG A 26 -21.85 24.11 36.06
CA ARG A 26 -22.46 23.71 34.78
C ARG A 26 -21.55 22.72 34.05
N SER A 27 -22.16 21.79 33.33
CA SER A 27 -21.43 20.87 32.44
C SER A 27 -20.65 21.67 31.39
N PRO A 28 -19.44 21.23 30.98
CA PRO A 28 -18.74 21.80 29.83
C PRO A 28 -19.62 21.90 28.56
N ASP A 29 -20.64 21.05 28.44
CA ASP A 29 -21.59 21.04 27.33
C ASP A 29 -22.51 22.28 27.30
N ASP A 30 -22.82 22.88 28.46
CA ASP A 30 -23.74 24.02 28.56
C ASP A 30 -23.17 25.29 27.91
N TRP A 31 -21.85 25.43 27.83
CA TRP A 31 -21.22 26.63 27.27
C TRP A 31 -21.12 26.63 25.74
N LEU A 32 -20.97 25.44 25.12
CA LEU A 32 -21.09 25.30 23.67
C LEU A 32 -22.54 25.52 23.23
N VAL A 33 -23.51 25.07 24.01
CA VAL A 33 -24.94 25.36 23.81
C VAL A 33 -25.18 26.88 23.82
N VAL A 34 -24.67 27.61 24.82
CA VAL A 34 -24.82 29.08 24.90
C VAL A 34 -24.20 29.81 23.71
N TYR A 35 -23.09 29.34 23.10
CA TYR A 35 -22.55 29.99 21.90
C TYR A 35 -23.45 29.78 20.66
N PHE A 36 -23.91 28.54 20.42
CA PHE A 36 -24.81 28.25 19.29
C PHE A 36 -26.23 28.82 19.48
N GLU A 37 -26.68 29.04 20.72
CA GLU A 37 -27.90 29.78 21.05
C GLU A 37 -27.74 31.31 20.84
N ARG A 38 -26.55 31.86 21.11
CA ARG A 38 -26.26 33.31 21.04
C ARG A 38 -25.83 33.77 19.65
N TYR A 39 -25.37 32.86 18.80
CA TYR A 39 -25.05 33.09 17.38
C TYR A 39 -25.77 32.07 16.51
N PRO A 40 -27.11 32.20 16.33
CA PRO A 40 -27.83 31.40 15.34
C PRO A 40 -27.22 31.62 13.96
N VAL A 41 -27.05 30.54 13.21
CA VAL A 41 -26.61 30.58 11.81
C VAL A 41 -27.50 31.58 11.05
N ALA A 42 -26.85 32.56 10.41
CA ALA A 42 -27.37 33.62 9.54
C ALA A 42 -27.74 34.97 10.20
N THR A 43 -26.88 35.96 9.97
CA THR A 43 -27.34 37.27 9.49
C THR A 43 -26.77 37.49 8.09
N ALA A 44 -27.64 37.32 7.09
CA ALA A 44 -27.37 37.74 5.73
C ALA A 44 -27.00 39.23 5.72
N ARG A 45 -25.85 39.58 5.13
CA ARG A 45 -25.61 40.94 4.64
C ARG A 45 -26.23 41.01 3.25
N GLU A 46 -27.34 41.74 3.13
CA GLU A 46 -28.01 42.02 1.87
C GLU A 46 -27.10 42.83 0.93
N GLY A 47 -27.11 42.45 -0.36
CA GLY A 47 -27.08 43.40 -1.46
C GLY A 47 -25.72 43.76 -2.10
N ARG A 48 -25.27 42.94 -3.05
CA ARG A 48 -24.86 43.44 -4.37
C ARG A 48 -25.08 42.36 -5.43
N ALA A 49 -26.11 42.58 -6.25
CA ALA A 49 -26.46 41.73 -7.37
C ALA A 49 -25.34 41.73 -8.42
N LEU A 50 -24.76 40.56 -8.70
CA LEU A 50 -23.99 40.31 -9.91
C LEU A 50 -24.93 39.73 -10.97
N LYS A 51 -25.11 40.52 -12.04
CA LYS A 51 -25.87 40.16 -13.24
C LYS A 51 -25.25 38.91 -13.89
N HIS A 52 -26.08 37.93 -14.21
CA HIS A 52 -25.79 36.98 -15.28
C HIS A 52 -25.94 37.69 -16.64
N PRO A 53 -25.04 37.43 -17.60
CA PRO A 53 -25.41 37.46 -18.99
C PRO A 53 -25.20 36.09 -19.63
N GLY A 54 -26.30 35.50 -20.10
CA GLY A 54 -26.26 34.63 -21.27
C GLY A 54 -26.38 35.47 -22.55
N ASP A 55 -25.87 34.89 -23.63
CA ASP A 55 -26.08 35.22 -25.04
C ASP A 55 -25.34 36.43 -25.65
N ALA A 56 -24.29 36.18 -26.45
CA ALA A 56 -24.41 36.01 -27.91
C ALA A 56 -23.06 36.19 -28.66
N LYS A 57 -22.88 35.40 -29.75
CA LYS A 57 -21.94 35.52 -30.89
C LYS A 57 -20.47 35.17 -30.56
N GLY A 58 -19.78 34.22 -31.20
CA GLY A 58 -19.87 33.72 -32.57
C GLY A 58 -18.73 34.34 -33.37
N GLU A 59 -17.55 33.70 -33.44
CA GLU A 59 -16.58 33.86 -34.53
C GLU A 59 -15.48 32.78 -34.49
N ASN A 60 -15.10 32.35 -35.68
CA ASN A 60 -14.25 31.22 -36.03
C ASN A 60 -12.76 31.46 -35.71
N TRP A 61 -12.05 30.40 -35.33
CA TRP A 61 -10.63 30.29 -35.66
C TRP A 61 -10.21 28.82 -35.85
N THR A 62 -9.78 28.52 -37.08
CA THR A 62 -9.20 27.25 -37.54
C THR A 62 -7.69 27.24 -37.31
N PRO A 63 -7.06 26.10 -36.95
CA PRO A 63 -5.62 25.93 -37.12
C PRO A 63 -5.32 25.15 -38.42
N GLU A 64 -4.51 25.74 -39.28
CA GLU A 64 -3.83 25.08 -40.40
C GLU A 64 -2.77 24.07 -39.90
N PRO A 65 -2.51 22.99 -40.64
CA PRO A 65 -1.41 22.07 -40.39
C PRO A 65 -0.12 22.52 -41.10
N SER A 66 1.03 22.35 -40.44
CA SER A 66 2.35 22.50 -41.05
C SER A 66 2.79 21.18 -41.69
N ASP A 67 3.06 21.23 -43.00
CA ASP A 67 3.71 20.22 -43.83
C ASP A 67 5.25 20.18 -43.66
N GLU A 68 5.84 19.18 -44.33
CA GLU A 68 7.26 18.84 -44.59
C GLU A 68 7.82 17.71 -43.69
N ASP A 69 7.76 16.44 -44.15
CA ASP A 69 8.65 15.72 -45.12
C ASP A 69 9.83 15.04 -44.38
N GLU A 70 10.33 13.84 -44.68
CA GLU A 70 10.10 12.76 -45.65
C GLU A 70 10.91 11.55 -45.11
N GLY A 71 10.59 10.29 -45.46
CA GLY A 71 11.52 9.18 -45.16
C GLY A 71 11.01 7.73 -45.13
N GLN A 72 10.33 7.30 -46.19
CA GLN A 72 10.29 5.96 -46.82
C GLN A 72 10.49 4.65 -46.00
N GLY A 73 9.55 3.73 -46.22
CA GLY A 73 9.89 2.34 -46.58
C GLY A 73 9.13 1.24 -45.84
N ARG A 74 7.95 0.82 -46.35
CA ARG A 74 7.46 -0.57 -46.21
C ARG A 74 6.39 -0.89 -47.25
N SER A 75 6.70 -1.89 -48.06
CA SER A 75 5.90 -2.43 -49.15
C SER A 75 4.79 -3.37 -48.67
N ASP A 76 3.61 -3.06 -49.18
CA ASP A 76 2.52 -3.90 -49.70
C ASP A 76 2.59 -5.43 -49.50
N TRP A 77 1.56 -5.96 -48.85
CA TRP A 77 1.00 -7.28 -49.16
C TRP A 77 -0.48 -7.33 -48.73
N ARG A 78 -1.39 -7.19 -49.70
CA ARG A 78 -2.64 -7.99 -49.89
C ARG A 78 -3.69 -7.17 -50.63
N SER A 79 -3.57 -7.19 -51.96
CA SER A 79 -4.72 -7.12 -52.84
C SER A 79 -5.14 -8.54 -53.24
N ARG A 80 -6.47 -8.77 -53.26
CA ARG A 80 -7.27 -9.71 -54.09
C ARG A 80 -8.42 -10.31 -53.30
N LEU A 81 -9.61 -9.76 -53.45
CA LEU A 81 -10.63 -10.30 -54.36
C LEU A 81 -11.85 -9.36 -54.37
N ALA A 82 -12.28 -9.03 -55.59
CA ALA A 82 -13.39 -8.13 -55.87
C ALA A 82 -14.63 -8.89 -56.35
N GLY A 83 -15.80 -8.32 -56.06
CA GLY A 83 -17.03 -8.43 -56.86
C GLY A 83 -18.15 -9.30 -56.28
N VAL A 84 -19.45 -8.98 -56.36
CA VAL A 84 -20.21 -7.85 -56.93
C VAL A 84 -21.65 -7.91 -56.31
N ASN A 85 -22.20 -6.72 -56.00
CA ASN A 85 -23.60 -6.22 -55.90
C ASN A 85 -24.76 -6.97 -55.21
N GLY A 86 -25.52 -6.19 -54.43
CA GLY A 86 -26.92 -6.44 -54.07
C GLY A 86 -27.44 -5.46 -53.02
N ASP A 87 -27.97 -4.33 -53.48
CA ASP A 87 -28.62 -3.26 -52.71
C ASP A 87 -29.90 -3.74 -51.98
N THR A 88 -30.05 -3.43 -50.69
CA THR A 88 -31.34 -3.16 -50.01
C THR A 88 -31.05 -2.57 -48.63
N GLY A 89 -31.47 -1.33 -48.42
CA GLY A 89 -31.33 -0.65 -47.13
C GLY A 89 -32.27 -1.21 -46.06
N GLU A 90 -31.82 -1.25 -44.81
CA GLU A 90 -32.62 -0.85 -43.65
C GLU A 90 -31.81 -0.84 -42.34
N ARG A 91 -32.01 0.23 -41.56
CA ARG A 91 -31.78 0.39 -40.11
C ARG A 91 -30.35 0.25 -39.58
N MET A 92 -29.74 1.42 -39.37
CA MET A 92 -28.69 1.64 -38.36
C MET A 92 -29.11 1.12 -36.98
N SER A 93 -28.57 -0.02 -36.57
CA SER A 93 -28.64 -0.50 -35.20
C SER A 93 -27.70 0.33 -34.32
N LYS A 94 -28.26 0.88 -33.23
CA LYS A 94 -27.54 1.57 -32.15
C LYS A 94 -26.31 0.77 -31.68
N PRO A 95 -25.19 1.40 -31.31
CA PRO A 95 -24.03 0.68 -30.80
C PRO A 95 -24.42 -0.07 -29.53
N GLY A 96 -24.28 -1.40 -29.56
CA GLY A 96 -24.55 -2.27 -28.43
C GLY A 96 -23.69 -1.85 -27.24
N LYS A 97 -24.34 -1.51 -26.11
CA LYS A 97 -23.71 -1.42 -24.80
C LYS A 97 -23.00 -2.76 -24.55
N LYS A 98 -21.67 -2.80 -24.64
CA LYS A 98 -20.87 -3.91 -24.11
C LYS A 98 -21.21 -4.02 -22.63
N LYS A 99 -22.04 -5.01 -22.25
CA LYS A 99 -22.18 -5.42 -20.86
C LYS A 99 -20.79 -5.82 -20.39
N ALA A 100 -20.20 -5.01 -19.52
CA ALA A 100 -19.00 -5.41 -18.79
C ALA A 100 -19.32 -6.76 -18.11
N LYS A 101 -18.62 -7.82 -18.52
CA LYS A 101 -18.60 -9.05 -17.73
C LYS A 101 -17.92 -8.67 -16.42
N ASN A 102 -18.69 -8.37 -15.38
CA ASN A 102 -18.16 -8.29 -14.03
C ASN A 102 -17.47 -9.62 -13.76
N GLN A 103 -16.13 -9.64 -13.79
CA GLN A 103 -15.39 -10.79 -13.31
C GLN A 103 -15.78 -10.98 -11.85
N ALA A 104 -16.31 -12.16 -11.53
CA ALA A 104 -16.77 -12.46 -10.20
C ALA A 104 -15.61 -12.29 -9.21
N ARG A 105 -15.80 -11.44 -8.18
CA ARG A 105 -14.90 -11.41 -7.02
C ARG A 105 -14.86 -12.82 -6.42
N ARG A 106 -13.68 -13.25 -5.96
CA ARG A 106 -13.54 -14.52 -5.24
C ARG A 106 -14.55 -14.57 -4.09
N ALA A 107 -15.51 -15.49 -4.17
CA ALA A 107 -16.68 -15.56 -3.29
C ALA A 107 -16.31 -15.62 -1.80
N ASN A 108 -15.19 -16.27 -1.47
CA ASN A 108 -14.71 -16.48 -0.10
C ASN A 108 -13.45 -15.64 0.23
N SER A 109 -13.27 -14.48 -0.39
CA SER A 109 -12.15 -13.61 -0.03
C SER A 109 -12.44 -12.85 1.26
N LYS A 110 -11.56 -12.98 2.26
CA LYS A 110 -11.59 -12.12 3.47
C LYS A 110 -11.48 -10.62 3.17
N PHE A 111 -11.07 -10.27 1.95
CA PHE A 111 -10.95 -8.90 1.47
C PHE A 111 -12.14 -8.44 0.62
N ALA A 112 -13.21 -9.23 0.51
CA ALA A 112 -14.37 -8.89 -0.32
C ALA A 112 -15.07 -7.58 0.11
N SER A 113 -15.02 -7.26 1.39
CA SER A 113 -15.57 -6.01 1.95
C SER A 113 -14.66 -4.80 1.78
N HIS A 114 -13.41 -4.98 1.35
CA HIS A 114 -12.45 -3.89 1.24
C HIS A 114 -12.73 -3.05 -0.03
N ASN A 115 -12.49 -1.74 0.09
CA ASN A 115 -12.62 -0.80 -1.02
C ASN A 115 -11.36 -0.85 -1.91
N ILE A 116 -11.22 -1.94 -2.67
CA ILE A 116 -10.12 -2.17 -3.61
C ILE A 116 -10.62 -2.15 -5.05
N SER A 117 -9.85 -1.51 -5.94
CA SER A 117 -10.09 -1.56 -7.38
C SER A 117 -9.73 -2.94 -7.94
N MET A 118 -10.54 -3.43 -8.87
CA MET A 118 -10.25 -4.65 -9.63
C MET A 118 -9.27 -4.34 -10.77
N LEU A 119 -8.68 -5.37 -11.37
CA LEU A 119 -7.68 -5.20 -12.42
C LEU A 119 -8.22 -4.45 -13.65
N ASP A 120 -9.48 -4.68 -14.01
CA ASP A 120 -10.19 -4.01 -15.11
C ASP A 120 -10.51 -2.54 -14.82
N HIS A 121 -10.48 -2.11 -13.56
CA HIS A 121 -10.59 -0.69 -13.20
C HIS A 121 -9.27 0.08 -13.43
N HIS A 122 -8.15 -0.61 -13.66
CA HIS A 122 -6.86 0.05 -13.92
C HIS A 122 -6.74 0.38 -15.42
N GLN A 123 -6.33 1.62 -15.72
CA GLN A 123 -6.11 2.04 -17.10
C GLN A 123 -4.70 1.64 -17.53
N ARG A 124 -4.57 0.93 -18.64
CA ARG A 124 -3.27 0.62 -19.23
C ARG A 124 -2.77 1.82 -20.03
N VAL A 125 -1.60 2.35 -19.66
CA VAL A 125 -0.88 3.39 -20.40
C VAL A 125 0.54 2.89 -20.63
N GLY A 126 0.86 2.53 -21.89
CA GLY A 126 2.10 1.85 -22.23
C GLY A 126 2.28 0.54 -21.46
N SER A 127 3.36 0.46 -20.66
CA SER A 127 3.70 -0.67 -19.79
C SER A 127 3.12 -0.56 -18.36
N LYS A 128 2.41 0.53 -18.03
CA LYS A 128 1.87 0.77 -16.68
C LYS A 128 0.37 0.49 -16.60
N LEU A 129 -0.06 0.03 -15.43
CA LEU A 129 -1.46 -0.03 -15.03
C LEU A 129 -1.72 1.06 -13.99
N ILE A 130 -2.47 2.09 -14.36
CA ILE A 130 -2.72 3.26 -13.52
C ILE A 130 -4.01 3.03 -12.71
N PRO A 131 -3.96 3.06 -11.37
CA PRO A 131 -5.16 2.86 -10.54
C PRO A 131 -6.13 4.04 -10.65
N PRO A 132 -7.44 3.84 -10.39
CA PRO A 132 -8.46 4.88 -10.58
C PRO A 132 -8.16 6.23 -9.90
N LEU A 133 -7.69 6.21 -8.65
CA LEU A 133 -7.41 7.44 -7.90
C LEU A 133 -6.23 8.23 -8.50
N ALA A 134 -5.23 7.56 -9.06
CA ALA A 134 -4.08 8.22 -9.67
C ALA A 134 -4.39 8.85 -11.04
N GLN A 135 -5.59 8.61 -11.59
CA GLN A 135 -6.05 9.22 -12.85
C GLN A 135 -6.70 10.59 -12.61
N LEU A 136 -7.00 10.96 -11.36
CA LEU A 136 -7.62 12.23 -11.03
C LEU A 136 -6.58 13.37 -11.11
N PRO A 137 -6.87 14.46 -11.85
CA PRO A 137 -5.96 15.60 -11.94
C PRO A 137 -5.86 16.33 -10.59
N LYS A 138 -4.71 16.96 -10.32
CA LYS A 138 -4.45 17.79 -9.12
C LYS A 138 -4.60 17.06 -7.77
N MET A 139 -4.52 15.72 -7.73
CA MET A 139 -4.54 15.00 -6.47
C MET A 139 -3.20 15.17 -5.72
N ALA A 140 -3.25 15.78 -4.54
CA ALA A 140 -2.12 15.87 -3.62
C ALA A 140 -2.27 14.87 -2.47
N THR A 141 -1.15 14.35 -1.97
CA THR A 141 -1.12 13.44 -0.81
C THR A 141 -0.54 14.16 0.41
N SER A 142 -1.03 13.82 1.60
CA SER A 142 -0.58 14.43 2.85
C SER A 142 -0.62 13.40 3.98
N SER A 143 0.54 13.14 4.61
CA SER A 143 0.67 12.13 5.64
C SER A 143 0.26 12.65 7.01
N TRP A 144 -0.74 12.01 7.64
CA TRP A 144 -1.05 12.29 9.06
C TRP A 144 0.16 11.96 9.95
N VAL A 145 0.70 10.75 9.82
CA VAL A 145 1.76 10.24 10.70
C VAL A 145 3.05 11.03 10.55
N ASP A 146 3.51 11.26 9.33
CA ASP A 146 4.83 11.85 9.12
C ASP A 146 4.82 13.35 9.39
N HIS A 147 3.78 14.07 8.96
CA HIS A 147 3.81 15.53 8.85
C HIS A 147 2.93 16.27 9.87
N HIS A 148 1.85 15.66 10.39
CA HIS A 148 0.82 16.38 11.17
C HIS A 148 0.61 15.84 12.58
N MET A 149 0.87 14.56 12.82
CA MET A 149 0.77 13.94 14.14
C MET A 149 1.82 14.49 15.13
N PRO A 150 3.11 14.69 14.74
CA PRO A 150 4.11 15.26 15.66
C PRO A 150 3.69 16.62 16.23
N GLU A 151 3.12 17.49 15.39
CA GLU A 151 2.55 18.79 15.78
C GLU A 151 1.47 18.72 16.88
N MET A 152 0.85 17.55 17.04
CA MET A 152 -0.22 17.32 18.00
C MET A 152 0.20 16.41 19.16
N LEU A 153 1.51 16.20 19.42
CA LEU A 153 1.98 15.26 20.44
C LEU A 153 1.37 15.50 21.83
N TRP A 154 1.14 16.75 22.24
CA TRP A 154 0.43 17.03 23.49
C TRP A 154 -0.97 16.37 23.53
N ALA A 155 -1.72 16.41 22.43
CA ALA A 155 -3.06 15.80 22.32
C ALA A 155 -2.97 14.28 22.18
N VAL A 156 -1.97 13.78 21.45
CA VAL A 156 -1.67 12.35 21.32
C VAL A 156 -1.39 11.73 22.68
N LEU A 157 -0.60 12.42 23.52
CA LEU A 157 -0.27 11.97 24.86
C LEU A 157 -1.48 11.99 25.81
N LEU A 158 -2.33 13.02 25.74
CA LEU A 158 -3.61 13.00 26.47
C LEU A 158 -4.47 11.80 26.05
N ALA A 159 -4.55 11.54 24.75
CA ALA A 159 -5.33 10.42 24.21
C ALA A 159 -4.76 9.04 24.57
N GLY A 160 -3.44 8.92 24.73
CA GLY A 160 -2.79 7.67 25.12
C GLY A 160 -2.75 7.38 26.61
N THR A 161 -3.05 8.37 27.46
CA THR A 161 -2.94 8.26 28.93
C THR A 161 -4.27 8.40 29.67
N MET A 162 -5.27 9.03 29.06
CA MET A 162 -6.59 9.25 29.65
C MET A 162 -7.65 8.42 28.94
N GLU A 163 -8.74 8.10 29.64
CA GLU A 163 -9.92 7.55 28.99
C GLU A 163 -10.50 8.53 27.96
N ARG A 164 -11.14 7.99 26.91
CA ARG A 164 -11.67 8.75 25.78
C ARG A 164 -12.53 9.94 26.18
N ARG A 165 -13.47 9.72 27.10
CA ARG A 165 -14.34 10.77 27.61
C ARG A 165 -13.55 11.92 28.26
N HIS A 166 -12.49 11.59 29.00
CA HIS A 166 -11.71 12.59 29.74
C HIS A 166 -10.87 13.46 28.81
N TYR A 167 -10.11 12.87 27.87
CA TYR A 167 -9.32 13.69 26.95
C TYR A 167 -10.20 14.47 25.98
N LEU A 168 -11.34 13.95 25.52
CA LEU A 168 -12.27 14.72 24.69
C LEU A 168 -12.83 15.94 25.43
N ASN A 169 -13.15 15.79 26.72
CA ASN A 169 -13.55 16.92 27.56
C ASN A 169 -12.41 17.94 27.75
N CYS A 170 -11.17 17.48 27.89
CA CYS A 170 -10.00 18.36 27.88
C CYS A 170 -9.89 19.11 26.54
N LEU A 171 -10.00 18.42 25.39
CA LEU A 171 -9.94 19.03 24.06
C LEU A 171 -11.05 20.08 23.86
N ARG A 172 -12.29 19.81 24.30
CA ARG A 172 -13.40 20.79 24.30
C ARG A 172 -13.06 22.04 25.09
N ARG A 173 -12.55 21.88 26.32
CA ARG A 173 -12.16 23.01 27.17
C ARG A 173 -10.98 23.80 26.58
N ILE A 174 -9.99 23.11 26.02
CA ILE A 174 -8.87 23.73 25.31
C ILE A 174 -9.39 24.52 24.12
N ALA A 175 -10.31 23.98 23.33
CA ALA A 175 -10.87 24.67 22.18
C ALA A 175 -11.51 26.01 22.58
N VAL A 176 -12.26 26.04 23.69
CA VAL A 176 -12.84 27.26 24.23
C VAL A 176 -11.77 28.27 24.67
N VAL A 177 -10.72 27.81 25.36
CA VAL A 177 -9.62 28.69 25.82
C VAL A 177 -8.82 29.26 24.65
N CYS A 178 -8.56 28.46 23.62
CA CYS A 178 -7.72 28.83 22.49
C CYS A 178 -8.47 29.56 21.37
N ARG A 179 -9.81 29.61 21.40
CA ARG A 179 -10.61 30.30 20.37
C ARG A 179 -10.18 31.76 20.17
N GLU A 180 -9.74 32.44 21.22
CA GLU A 180 -9.30 33.83 21.16
C GLU A 180 -8.09 34.03 20.24
N TRP A 181 -7.25 33.00 20.07
CA TRP A 181 -6.09 33.07 19.16
C TRP A 181 -6.51 33.24 17.71
N PHE A 182 -7.69 32.69 17.37
CA PHE A 182 -8.28 32.81 16.04
C PHE A 182 -9.02 34.15 15.85
N LEU A 183 -9.30 34.91 16.92
CA LEU A 183 -9.96 36.21 16.81
C LEU A 183 -8.98 37.38 16.67
N LYS A 184 -7.72 37.20 17.11
CA LYS A 184 -6.72 38.28 17.18
C LYS A 184 -5.95 38.54 15.88
N SER A 185 -5.92 37.59 14.94
CA SER A 185 -5.09 37.69 13.72
C SER A 185 -5.56 38.72 12.68
N ASP A 186 -6.67 39.43 12.90
CA ASP A 186 -7.18 40.47 11.98
C ASP A 186 -6.73 41.90 12.34
N GLN A 187 -5.99 42.10 13.44
CA GLN A 187 -5.62 43.45 13.92
C GLN A 187 -4.16 43.86 13.63
N THR A 188 -3.34 43.00 13.03
CA THR A 188 -1.92 43.28 12.75
C THR A 188 -1.49 43.03 11.31
N ALA A 189 -2.43 42.82 10.39
CA ALA A 189 -2.12 42.81 8.96
C ALA A 189 -2.44 44.21 8.41
N ASP A 190 -1.41 45.05 8.32
CA ASP A 190 -1.48 46.24 7.48
C ASP A 190 -1.76 45.76 6.05
N ALA A 191 -2.93 46.14 5.53
CA ALA A 191 -3.53 45.62 4.31
C ALA A 191 -2.82 46.06 3.01
N GLU A 192 -1.54 46.43 3.06
CA GLU A 192 -0.81 47.00 1.93
C GLU A 192 0.24 46.04 1.32
N ASP A 193 0.71 45.02 2.05
CA ASP A 193 1.76 44.10 1.54
C ASP A 193 1.22 42.81 0.86
N GLU A 194 -0.07 42.49 0.98
CA GLU A 194 -0.63 41.22 0.46
C GLU A 194 -1.02 41.25 -1.04
N ALA A 195 -0.96 42.42 -1.70
CA ALA A 195 -1.37 42.56 -3.10
C ALA A 195 -0.26 42.19 -4.13
N GLU A 196 1.02 42.21 -3.76
CA GLU A 196 2.13 42.00 -4.71
C GLU A 196 2.71 40.57 -4.74
N ALA A 197 2.32 39.70 -3.79
CA ALA A 197 2.78 38.30 -3.75
C ALA A 197 1.80 37.29 -4.38
N ALA A 198 0.65 37.74 -4.89
CA ALA A 198 -0.38 36.89 -5.48
C ALA A 198 -0.10 36.58 -6.97
N GLY A 199 1.05 35.94 -7.23
CA GLY A 199 1.23 35.15 -8.44
C GLY A 199 0.58 33.77 -8.24
N ASP A 200 -0.56 33.53 -8.91
CA ASP A 200 -1.21 32.22 -9.09
C ASP A 200 -1.27 31.28 -7.86
N THR A 201 -1.48 31.82 -6.66
CA THR A 201 -1.78 31.01 -5.48
C THR A 201 -3.27 30.67 -5.48
N GLU A 202 -3.60 29.38 -5.70
CA GLU A 202 -4.95 28.83 -5.53
C GLU A 202 -5.55 29.33 -4.20
N ALA A 203 -6.77 29.85 -4.25
CA ALA A 203 -7.53 30.37 -3.11
C ALA A 203 -7.82 29.25 -2.08
N GLY A 204 -6.82 28.88 -1.29
CA GLY A 204 -6.95 28.06 -0.09
C GLY A 204 -7.18 28.94 1.13
N LEU A 205 -8.04 28.49 2.05
CA LEU A 205 -8.15 29.09 3.38
C LEU A 205 -6.79 28.92 4.10
N ASP A 206 -6.02 29.99 4.24
CA ASP A 206 -4.75 29.94 4.98
C ASP A 206 -5.00 29.95 6.49
N PHE A 207 -5.14 28.76 7.06
CA PHE A 207 -5.24 28.57 8.52
C PHE A 207 -3.85 28.68 9.16
N LYS A 208 -3.26 29.88 9.20
CA LYS A 208 -1.99 30.17 9.90
C LYS A 208 -2.04 29.90 11.42
N VAL A 209 -3.24 29.83 11.99
CA VAL A 209 -3.47 29.59 13.43
C VAL A 209 -3.98 28.17 13.62
N ILE A 210 -3.18 27.31 14.24
CA ILE A 210 -3.51 25.93 14.61
C ILE A 210 -3.01 25.72 16.04
N VAL A 211 -3.76 25.03 16.90
CA VAL A 211 -3.30 24.74 18.28
C VAL A 211 -2.38 23.52 18.27
N ASP A 212 -1.18 23.72 17.74
CA ASP A 212 -0.12 22.75 17.61
C ASP A 212 1.16 23.21 18.31
N HIS A 213 2.19 22.37 18.34
CA HIS A 213 3.45 22.69 19.00
C HIS A 213 4.12 23.95 18.44
N THR A 214 4.11 24.12 17.12
CA THR A 214 4.63 25.36 16.49
C THR A 214 3.91 26.59 17.04
N LYS A 215 2.57 26.60 17.09
CA LYS A 215 1.86 27.78 17.61
C LYS A 215 2.05 27.96 19.12
N LEU A 216 2.09 26.87 19.88
CA LEU A 216 2.31 26.92 21.33
C LEU A 216 3.68 27.50 21.71
N ALA A 217 4.66 27.43 20.80
CA ALA A 217 5.95 28.10 20.97
C ALA A 217 5.87 29.62 20.74
N GLU A 218 5.02 30.09 19.83
CA GLU A 218 4.89 31.50 19.44
C GLU A 218 4.04 32.36 20.40
N ILE A 219 3.02 31.76 21.03
CA ILE A 219 2.08 32.50 21.89
C ILE A 219 2.76 33.09 23.13
N SER A 220 2.07 34.04 23.78
CA SER A 220 2.53 34.63 25.03
C SER A 220 2.55 33.61 26.18
N ASP A 221 3.42 33.82 27.16
CA ASP A 221 3.50 32.98 28.37
C ASP A 221 2.16 32.92 29.14
N GLN A 222 1.38 34.02 29.12
CA GLN A 222 0.06 34.06 29.75
C GLN A 222 -0.94 33.15 29.02
N GLU A 223 -0.95 33.16 27.69
CA GLU A 223 -1.81 32.28 26.89
C GLU A 223 -1.39 30.82 26.99
N PHE A 224 -0.09 30.55 27.02
CA PHE A 224 0.43 29.20 27.24
C PHE A 224 0.03 28.65 28.61
N LYS A 225 0.14 29.44 29.69
CA LYS A 225 -0.32 29.04 31.03
C LYS A 225 -1.82 28.79 31.07
N LYS A 226 -2.63 29.61 30.39
CA LYS A 226 -4.08 29.38 30.26
C LYS A 226 -4.37 28.05 29.57
N PHE A 227 -3.70 27.78 28.44
CA PHE A 227 -3.78 26.51 27.73
C PHE A 227 -3.42 25.34 28.65
N LEU A 228 -2.25 25.40 29.30
CA LEU A 228 -1.70 24.32 30.11
C LEU A 228 -2.52 24.04 31.38
N SER A 229 -3.19 25.05 31.94
CA SER A 229 -4.06 24.88 33.11
C SER A 229 -5.20 23.88 32.87
N VAL A 230 -5.64 23.69 31.62
CA VAL A 230 -6.73 22.78 31.28
C VAL A 230 -6.33 21.32 31.45
N PRO A 231 -5.30 20.78 30.76
CA PRO A 231 -4.87 19.41 30.97
C PRO A 231 -4.35 19.16 32.39
N LEU A 232 -3.66 20.13 33.01
CA LEU A 232 -3.16 19.99 34.38
C LEU A 232 -4.26 19.98 35.46
N SER A 233 -5.48 20.40 35.12
CA SER A 233 -6.63 20.23 36.03
C SER A 233 -7.10 18.78 36.17
N HIS A 234 -6.65 17.87 35.28
CA HIS A 234 -6.94 16.45 35.36
C HIS A 234 -5.84 15.72 36.17
N PRO A 235 -6.16 14.73 37.03
CA PRO A 235 -5.16 14.03 37.85
C PRO A 235 -4.01 13.38 37.05
N LEU A 236 -4.29 12.94 35.82
CA LEU A 236 -3.29 12.35 34.92
C LEU A 236 -2.59 13.38 34.01
N GLY A 237 -2.92 14.67 34.12
CA GLY A 237 -2.40 15.71 33.20
C GLY A 237 -0.89 15.84 33.20
N TYR A 238 -0.27 15.85 34.38
CA TYR A 238 1.19 15.88 34.52
C TYR A 238 1.83 14.62 33.92
N ALA A 239 1.34 13.44 34.28
CA ALA A 239 1.86 12.18 33.76
C ALA A 239 1.71 12.08 32.23
N ALA A 240 0.63 12.61 31.67
CA ALA A 240 0.39 12.68 30.24
C ALA A 240 1.41 13.55 29.52
N LEU A 241 1.70 14.75 30.03
CA LEU A 241 2.50 15.75 29.32
C LEU A 241 4.00 15.65 29.59
N ARG A 242 4.42 15.03 30.70
CA ARG A 242 5.84 14.84 31.05
C ARG A 242 6.70 14.22 29.94
N PRO A 243 6.24 13.25 29.12
CA PRO A 243 7.01 12.71 27.99
C PRO A 243 7.47 13.75 26.96
N LEU A 244 6.80 14.91 26.85
CA LEU A 244 7.27 16.01 25.98
C LEU A 244 8.66 16.52 26.39
N LEU A 245 9.04 16.36 27.66
CA LEU A 245 10.33 16.83 28.17
C LEU A 245 11.51 15.98 27.69
N LEU A 246 11.25 14.76 27.16
CA LEU A 246 12.25 13.93 26.50
C LEU A 246 12.69 14.48 25.13
N LEU A 247 11.90 15.40 24.56
CA LEU A 247 12.06 15.87 23.18
C LEU A 247 12.75 17.24 23.17
N ASP A 248 14.08 17.27 23.22
CA ASP A 248 14.87 18.51 23.20
C ASP A 248 14.68 19.34 21.91
N CYS A 249 14.30 18.70 20.80
CA CYS A 249 13.90 19.35 19.56
C CYS A 249 12.48 19.93 19.55
N LEU A 250 11.70 19.77 20.62
CA LEU A 250 10.31 20.23 20.68
C LEU A 250 10.22 21.77 20.61
N PRO A 251 9.37 22.35 19.75
CA PRO A 251 9.10 23.79 19.77
C PRO A 251 8.65 24.26 21.16
N GLY A 252 9.38 25.22 21.72
CA GLY A 252 9.13 25.74 23.06
C GLY A 252 9.50 24.78 24.20
N HIS A 253 10.41 23.83 23.99
CA HIS A 253 10.83 22.83 25.01
C HIS A 253 11.14 23.43 26.38
N GLU A 254 11.95 24.50 26.45
CA GLU A 254 12.30 25.16 27.72
C GLU A 254 11.07 25.69 28.47
N ARG A 255 10.06 26.16 27.73
CA ARG A 255 8.80 26.62 28.31
C ARG A 255 8.03 25.45 28.91
N TRP A 256 7.95 24.32 28.22
CA TRP A 256 7.34 23.10 28.77
C TRP A 256 8.05 22.62 30.03
N ARG A 257 9.39 22.61 30.03
CA ARG A 257 10.20 22.20 31.19
C ARG A 257 9.94 23.11 32.39
N ARG A 258 9.95 24.43 32.19
CA ARG A 258 9.71 25.42 33.24
C ARG A 258 8.33 25.29 33.86
N GLU A 259 7.28 25.12 33.06
CA GLU A 259 5.90 25.13 33.56
C GLU A 259 5.46 23.77 34.15
N LEU A 260 5.99 22.64 33.64
CA LEU A 260 5.73 21.33 34.23
C LEU A 260 6.55 21.09 35.50
N ALA A 261 7.74 21.70 35.60
CA ALA A 261 8.61 21.68 36.79
C ALA A 261 8.87 20.26 37.35
N VAL A 262 9.04 19.30 36.45
CA VAL A 262 9.30 17.89 36.77
C VAL A 262 10.31 17.33 35.79
N GLU A 263 11.16 16.41 36.24
CA GLU A 263 12.10 15.73 35.36
C GLU A 263 11.44 14.52 34.68
N PRO A 264 11.72 14.27 33.38
CA PRO A 264 11.30 13.04 32.72
C PRO A 264 12.05 11.83 33.26
N THR A 265 11.45 10.67 33.06
CA THR A 265 11.96 9.34 33.43
C THR A 265 12.11 8.49 32.18
N ILE A 266 12.89 7.41 32.28
CA ILE A 266 13.07 6.48 31.15
C ILE A 266 11.74 5.87 30.68
N ASP A 267 10.79 5.64 31.59
CA ASP A 267 9.47 5.10 31.29
C ASP A 267 8.60 6.05 30.46
N ASP A 268 8.91 7.33 30.41
CA ASP A 268 8.15 8.28 29.59
C ASP A 268 8.32 7.99 28.08
N TRP A 269 9.40 7.32 27.65
CA TRP A 269 9.52 6.79 26.28
C TRP A 269 8.46 5.72 26.00
N ASN A 270 8.14 4.87 26.99
CA ASN A 270 7.09 3.86 26.85
C ASN A 270 5.70 4.51 26.71
N THR A 271 5.44 5.56 27.50
CA THR A 271 4.21 6.35 27.40
C THR A 271 4.07 7.01 26.03
N LEU A 272 5.15 7.63 25.55
CA LEU A 272 5.17 8.25 24.22
C LEU A 272 4.95 7.21 23.12
N ALA A 273 5.66 6.08 23.16
CA ALA A 273 5.52 5.01 22.17
C ALA A 273 4.10 4.44 22.11
N ARG A 274 3.47 4.16 23.27
CA ARG A 274 2.08 3.67 23.32
C ARG A 274 1.09 4.70 22.80
N SER A 275 1.28 5.97 23.14
CA SER A 275 0.41 7.06 22.69
C SER A 275 0.50 7.24 21.18
N VAL A 276 1.72 7.26 20.63
CA VAL A 276 1.96 7.32 19.17
C VAL A 276 1.36 6.10 18.49
N ALA A 277 1.57 4.88 19.02
CA ALA A 277 0.99 3.65 18.47
C ALA A 277 -0.54 3.74 18.33
N GLY A 278 -1.22 4.33 19.32
CA GLY A 278 -2.67 4.51 19.31
C GLY A 278 -3.21 5.44 18.22
N VAL A 279 -2.35 6.25 17.58
CA VAL A 279 -2.74 7.23 16.56
C VAL A 279 -2.04 7.04 15.20
N LEU A 280 -1.20 6.01 15.05
CA LEU A 280 -0.53 5.71 13.78
C LEU A 280 -1.54 5.38 12.67
N ASP A 281 -2.58 4.60 12.99
CA ASP A 281 -3.70 4.45 12.08
C ASP A 281 -4.50 5.76 12.04
N HIS A 282 -4.41 6.48 10.92
CA HIS A 282 -5.18 7.68 10.61
C HIS A 282 -6.70 7.48 10.62
N GLN A 283 -7.18 6.23 10.74
CA GLN A 283 -8.58 5.88 10.90
C GLN A 283 -8.99 5.48 12.31
N SER A 284 -8.04 5.39 13.25
CA SER A 284 -8.32 5.13 14.66
C SER A 284 -9.25 6.18 15.27
N GLU A 285 -9.92 5.81 16.37
CA GLU A 285 -10.76 6.74 17.12
C GLU A 285 -9.92 7.92 17.65
N ALA A 286 -8.79 7.65 18.29
CA ALA A 286 -7.92 8.69 18.84
C ALA A 286 -7.38 9.66 17.76
N SER A 287 -6.95 9.16 16.60
CA SER A 287 -6.54 10.05 15.50
C SER A 287 -7.71 10.90 15.00
N THR A 288 -8.92 10.35 14.93
CA THR A 288 -10.11 11.09 14.50
C THR A 288 -10.52 12.14 15.52
N ASP A 289 -10.41 11.84 16.82
CA ASP A 289 -10.74 12.75 17.92
C ASP A 289 -9.79 13.96 17.97
N ILE A 290 -8.49 13.75 17.76
CA ILE A 290 -7.50 14.84 17.67
C ILE A 290 -7.75 15.69 16.42
N ARG A 291 -8.11 15.06 15.31
CA ARG A 291 -8.43 15.78 14.06
C ARG A 291 -9.75 16.54 14.18
N TRP A 292 -10.72 16.01 14.92
CA TRP A 292 -11.96 16.72 15.26
C TRP A 292 -11.66 18.02 16.03
N PHE A 293 -10.74 17.97 16.99
CA PHE A 293 -10.32 19.18 17.71
C PHE A 293 -9.78 20.28 16.78
N LYS A 294 -9.01 19.91 15.75
CA LYS A 294 -8.54 20.87 14.73
C LYS A 294 -9.68 21.46 13.90
N VAL A 295 -10.74 20.70 13.64
CA VAL A 295 -11.90 21.13 12.85
C VAL A 295 -12.85 22.00 13.66
N ILE A 296 -13.16 21.62 14.90
CA ILE A 296 -14.17 22.33 15.70
C ILE A 296 -13.73 23.74 16.08
N LEU A 297 -12.42 23.96 16.25
CA LEU A 297 -11.87 25.22 16.71
C LEU A 297 -12.13 26.41 15.76
N PRO A 298 -11.81 26.35 14.45
CA PRO A 298 -12.16 27.42 13.52
C PRO A 298 -13.68 27.59 13.36
N ILE A 299 -14.47 26.53 13.54
CA ILE A 299 -15.95 26.61 13.51
C ILE A 299 -16.46 27.46 14.67
N ILE A 300 -16.10 27.13 15.91
CA ILE A 300 -16.55 27.87 17.10
C ILE A 300 -15.90 29.26 17.24
N SER A 301 -14.82 29.50 16.49
CA SER A 301 -14.16 30.81 16.41
C SER A 301 -14.76 31.71 15.31
N GLY A 302 -15.74 31.22 14.54
CA GLY A 302 -16.34 31.96 13.43
C GLY A 302 -15.40 32.17 12.23
N ARG A 303 -14.35 31.34 12.10
CA ARG A 303 -13.41 31.36 10.97
C ARG A 303 -13.80 30.38 9.86
N MET A 304 -14.74 29.49 10.12
CA MET A 304 -15.29 28.57 9.14
C MET A 304 -16.82 28.64 9.14
N PHE A 305 -17.39 28.97 7.98
CA PHE A 305 -18.82 29.15 7.80
C PHE A 305 -19.42 28.02 7.00
N PHE A 306 -20.65 27.65 7.36
CA PHE A 306 -21.42 26.62 6.67
C PHE A 306 -22.81 27.16 6.31
N PRO A 307 -23.41 26.66 5.22
CA PRO A 307 -24.78 27.02 4.88
C PRO A 307 -25.75 26.51 5.97
N ALA A 308 -26.90 27.16 6.11
CA ALA A 308 -27.93 26.77 7.07
C ALA A 308 -28.40 25.31 6.89
N SER A 309 -28.35 24.79 5.66
CA SER A 309 -28.67 23.39 5.36
C SER A 309 -27.72 22.38 6.02
N ALA A 310 -26.54 22.81 6.49
CA ALA A 310 -25.57 21.96 7.17
C ALA A 310 -25.72 21.97 8.72
N ALA A 311 -26.75 22.63 9.27
CA ALA A 311 -26.93 22.78 10.71
C ALA A 311 -26.94 21.44 11.47
N GLU A 312 -27.59 20.41 10.93
CA GLU A 312 -27.62 19.07 11.55
C GLU A 312 -26.21 18.44 11.58
N SER A 313 -25.47 18.53 10.46
CA SER A 313 -24.08 18.06 10.38
C SER A 313 -23.15 18.80 11.34
N LEU A 314 -23.37 20.10 11.56
CA LEU A 314 -22.63 20.88 12.56
C LEU A 314 -22.93 20.44 13.99
N GLU A 315 -24.19 20.10 14.26
CA GLU A 315 -24.59 19.62 15.57
C GLU A 315 -24.01 18.22 15.86
N ASP A 316 -23.92 17.36 14.84
CA ASP A 316 -23.20 16.08 14.91
C ASP A 316 -21.72 16.28 15.22
N LEU A 317 -21.07 17.32 14.68
CA LEU A 317 -19.69 17.67 15.03
C LEU A 317 -19.57 18.24 16.43
N ARG A 318 -20.50 19.12 16.85
CA ARG A 318 -20.47 19.72 18.19
C ARG A 318 -20.60 18.67 19.27
N LEU A 319 -21.46 17.68 19.06
CA LEU A 319 -21.75 16.59 19.98
C LEU A 319 -20.97 15.30 19.67
N PHE A 320 -20.00 15.35 18.76
CA PHE A 320 -19.13 14.22 18.46
C PHE A 320 -18.39 13.76 19.74
N PRO A 321 -18.27 12.45 20.00
CA PRO A 321 -18.70 11.31 19.18
C PRO A 321 -20.10 10.77 19.51
N ASP A 322 -20.85 11.44 20.39
CA ASP A 322 -22.08 10.94 21.00
C ASP A 322 -23.34 11.14 20.12
N LYS A 323 -23.23 11.90 19.02
CA LYS A 323 -24.31 12.15 18.06
C LYS A 323 -23.86 11.95 16.60
N GLY A 324 -24.81 11.54 15.75
CA GLY A 324 -24.63 11.38 14.31
C GLY A 324 -24.17 9.97 13.90
N ASP A 325 -24.28 9.65 12.60
CA ASP A 325 -23.76 8.39 12.06
C ASP A 325 -22.24 8.47 11.91
N MET A 326 -21.50 7.72 12.75
CA MET A 326 -20.03 7.68 12.71
C MET A 326 -19.44 7.20 11.38
N ARG A 327 -20.21 6.49 10.54
CA ARG A 327 -19.80 6.15 9.16
C ARG A 327 -19.78 7.35 8.23
N ARG A 328 -20.38 8.47 8.63
CA ARG A 328 -20.41 9.75 7.90
C ARG A 328 -19.59 10.83 8.61
N VAL A 329 -19.75 10.97 9.93
CA VAL A 329 -19.10 12.02 10.73
C VAL A 329 -17.58 11.87 10.73
N ARG A 330 -17.05 10.65 10.94
CA ARG A 330 -15.59 10.41 10.99
C ARG A 330 -14.90 10.68 9.64
N PRO A 331 -15.42 10.18 8.49
CA PRO A 331 -14.88 10.60 7.19
C PRO A 331 -14.91 12.11 6.98
N PHE A 332 -16.00 12.79 7.34
CA PHE A 332 -16.11 14.24 7.22
C PHE A 332 -15.04 14.98 8.04
N ILE A 333 -14.85 14.61 9.32
CA ILE A 333 -13.79 15.19 10.18
C ILE A 333 -12.42 15.03 9.52
N ARG A 334 -12.12 13.82 9.04
CA ARG A 334 -10.82 13.50 8.44
C ARG A 334 -10.59 14.25 7.12
N SER A 335 -11.62 14.46 6.30
CA SER A 335 -11.50 15.25 5.07
C SER A 335 -11.41 16.75 5.37
N ALA A 336 -12.21 17.26 6.31
CA ALA A 336 -12.22 18.67 6.68
C ALA A 336 -10.88 19.08 7.32
N GLU A 337 -10.29 18.24 8.18
CA GLU A 337 -8.98 18.54 8.77
C GLU A 337 -7.87 18.64 7.71
N MET A 338 -7.95 17.88 6.60
CA MET A 338 -6.91 17.91 5.57
C MET A 338 -6.77 19.28 4.90
N THR A 339 -7.85 20.07 4.84
CA THR A 339 -7.82 21.42 4.25
C THR A 339 -7.25 22.47 5.20
N MET A 340 -6.99 22.11 6.46
CA MET A 340 -6.52 23.02 7.53
C MET A 340 -5.09 22.69 7.97
N ARG A 341 -4.38 21.90 7.17
CA ARG A 341 -3.03 21.45 7.47
C ARG A 341 -2.02 22.53 7.10
N ARG A 342 -0.96 22.66 7.91
CA ARG A 342 0.21 23.48 7.53
C ARG A 342 0.76 22.98 6.20
N ASN A 343 1.05 23.92 5.31
CA ASN A 343 1.69 23.66 4.04
C ASN A 343 2.69 24.82 3.75
N PRO A 344 4.01 24.57 3.72
CA PRO A 344 4.67 23.27 3.92
C PRO A 344 4.53 22.71 5.35
N PRO A 345 4.73 21.39 5.56
CA PRO A 345 4.84 20.80 6.88
C PRO A 345 5.97 21.42 7.72
N SER A 346 5.85 21.29 9.04
CA SER A 346 6.86 21.79 9.98
C SER A 346 8.14 20.96 9.95
N LEU A 347 9.30 21.63 9.97
CA LEU A 347 10.61 20.96 9.89
C LEU A 347 10.92 20.11 11.12
N TRP A 348 10.42 20.49 12.31
CA TRP A 348 10.70 19.73 13.53
C TRP A 348 10.03 18.36 13.55
N ALA A 349 9.02 18.11 12.70
CA ALA A 349 8.41 16.78 12.60
C ALA A 349 9.46 15.72 12.23
N ASP A 350 10.38 16.02 11.31
CA ASP A 350 11.47 15.12 10.96
C ASP A 350 12.55 15.03 12.06
N GLU A 351 12.80 16.11 12.77
CA GLU A 351 13.70 16.11 13.94
C GLU A 351 13.15 15.24 15.08
N PHE A 352 11.83 15.27 15.33
CA PHE A 352 11.15 14.41 16.29
C PHE A 352 11.40 12.95 15.99
N TRP A 353 11.12 12.52 14.75
CA TRP A 353 11.30 11.13 14.35
C TRP A 353 12.78 10.72 14.38
N SER A 354 13.68 11.62 13.99
CA SER A 354 15.13 11.39 14.05
C SER A 354 15.63 11.23 15.50
N LEU A 355 15.14 12.06 16.41
CA LEU A 355 15.44 11.97 17.84
C LEU A 355 14.90 10.66 18.42
N ALA A 356 13.63 10.33 18.16
CA ALA A 356 13.01 9.15 18.72
C ALA A 356 13.67 7.85 18.22
N MET A 357 14.14 7.83 16.96
CA MET A 357 14.94 6.74 16.40
C MET A 357 16.30 6.58 17.10
N ARG A 358 17.00 7.68 17.39
CA ARG A 358 18.31 7.62 18.07
C ARG A 358 18.19 7.30 19.56
N SER A 359 17.09 7.71 20.19
CA SER A 359 16.88 7.56 21.64
C SER A 359 16.20 6.26 22.04
N THR A 360 15.68 5.47 21.10
CA THR A 360 15.00 4.20 21.40
C THR A 360 15.44 3.08 20.44
N GLY A 361 15.47 1.84 20.93
CA GLY A 361 15.87 0.67 20.14
C GLY A 361 14.75 0.12 19.26
N CYS A 362 15.12 -0.62 18.21
CA CYS A 362 14.14 -1.36 17.41
C CYS A 362 13.51 -2.48 18.25
N LEU A 363 12.23 -2.77 18.00
CA LEU A 363 11.56 -3.93 18.54
C LEU A 363 11.34 -4.93 17.40
N ASP A 364 12.20 -5.95 17.33
CA ASP A 364 12.11 -7.03 16.34
C ASP A 364 11.20 -8.14 16.86
N PRO A 365 9.98 -8.32 16.32
CA PRO A 365 9.08 -9.40 16.74
C PRO A 365 9.53 -10.79 16.27
N SER A 366 10.57 -10.88 15.44
CA SER A 366 11.19 -12.13 15.02
C SER A 366 12.41 -12.51 15.86
N GLU A 367 12.80 -11.68 16.83
CA GLU A 367 13.86 -12.02 17.77
C GLU A 367 13.51 -13.32 18.52
N GLY A 368 14.47 -14.22 18.62
CA GLY A 368 14.28 -15.57 19.19
C GLY A 368 13.67 -16.60 18.23
N GLN A 369 13.27 -16.23 17.00
CA GLN A 369 12.88 -17.21 15.98
C GLN A 369 14.14 -17.88 15.41
N GLY A 370 14.29 -19.19 15.67
CA GLY A 370 15.38 -20.00 15.14
C GLY A 370 15.13 -20.51 13.72
N TYR A 371 16.13 -21.18 13.16
CA TYR A 371 16.00 -21.90 11.88
C TYR A 371 15.25 -23.22 12.09
N THR A 372 13.94 -23.22 11.89
CA THR A 372 13.12 -24.45 11.96
C THR A 372 12.98 -25.08 10.58
N PHE A 373 13.36 -26.35 10.42
CA PHE A 373 13.06 -27.14 9.22
C PHE A 373 11.78 -27.93 9.46
N ILE A 374 10.91 -27.94 8.46
CA ILE A 374 9.65 -28.69 8.49
C ILE A 374 9.87 -29.97 7.70
N ASP A 375 9.41 -31.10 8.24
CA ASP A 375 9.54 -32.38 7.57
C ASP A 375 8.66 -32.44 6.32
N THR A 376 9.15 -33.13 5.30
CA THR A 376 8.42 -33.31 4.06
C THR A 376 7.21 -34.21 4.26
N HIS A 377 6.12 -33.87 3.58
CA HIS A 377 4.96 -34.76 3.47
C HIS A 377 4.98 -35.57 2.18
N ILE A 378 5.98 -35.42 1.31
CA ILE A 378 6.08 -36.23 0.08
C ILE A 378 6.33 -37.68 0.49
N ASP A 379 5.47 -38.59 0.03
CA ASP A 379 5.65 -40.01 0.27
C ASP A 379 6.75 -40.56 -0.67
N PRO A 380 7.94 -40.94 -0.14
CA PRO A 380 9.06 -41.37 -0.96
C PRO A 380 8.74 -42.63 -1.76
N ASP A 381 7.95 -43.55 -1.20
CA ASP A 381 7.60 -44.80 -1.87
C ASP A 381 6.78 -44.53 -3.15
N SER A 382 5.77 -43.66 -3.05
CA SER A 382 4.99 -43.25 -4.24
C SER A 382 5.83 -42.48 -5.27
N LEU A 383 6.78 -41.65 -4.83
CA LEU A 383 7.65 -40.87 -5.71
C LEU A 383 8.58 -41.78 -6.51
N TYR A 384 9.23 -42.72 -5.84
CA TYR A 384 10.15 -43.66 -6.48
C TYR A 384 9.41 -44.67 -7.35
N ALA A 385 8.24 -45.15 -6.93
CA ALA A 385 7.39 -45.99 -7.78
C ALA A 385 6.96 -45.28 -9.08
N ALA A 386 6.62 -43.99 -9.00
CA ALA A 386 6.31 -43.19 -10.18
C ALA A 386 7.54 -43.04 -11.11
N ARG A 387 8.72 -42.80 -10.53
CA ARG A 387 9.97 -42.69 -11.27
C ARG A 387 10.35 -43.99 -11.97
N ASP A 388 10.29 -45.11 -11.26
CA ASP A 388 10.65 -46.43 -11.78
C ASP A 388 9.75 -46.81 -12.96
N GLU A 389 8.44 -46.55 -12.85
CA GLU A 389 7.50 -46.82 -13.94
C GLU A 389 7.73 -45.90 -15.15
N VAL A 390 8.07 -44.62 -14.95
CA VAL A 390 8.44 -43.72 -16.06
C VAL A 390 9.68 -44.23 -16.79
N VAL A 391 10.71 -44.66 -16.05
CA VAL A 391 11.94 -45.20 -16.62
C VAL A 391 11.67 -46.52 -17.37
N GLU A 392 10.89 -47.41 -16.77
CA GLU A 392 10.59 -48.70 -17.39
C GLU A 392 9.74 -48.54 -18.66
N ARG A 393 8.77 -47.63 -18.63
CA ARG A 393 7.97 -47.30 -19.80
C ARG A 393 8.80 -46.63 -20.90
N PHE A 394 9.77 -45.79 -20.56
CA PHE A 394 10.73 -45.27 -21.53
C PHE A 394 11.43 -46.43 -22.24
N ARG A 395 12.02 -47.38 -21.48
CA ARG A 395 12.71 -48.55 -22.05
C ARG A 395 11.85 -49.36 -23.01
N ARG A 396 10.56 -49.55 -22.67
CA ARG A 396 9.59 -50.26 -23.53
C ARG A 396 9.20 -49.49 -24.79
N SER A 397 9.37 -48.16 -24.78
CA SER A 397 8.97 -47.25 -25.85
C SER A 397 10.11 -46.86 -26.80
N ILE A 398 11.36 -47.22 -26.48
CA ILE A 398 12.52 -46.96 -27.35
C ILE A 398 12.37 -47.72 -28.67
N SER A 399 12.60 -47.00 -29.77
CA SER A 399 12.71 -47.57 -31.11
C SER A 399 14.19 -47.70 -31.52
N PRO A 400 14.53 -48.48 -32.57
CA PRO A 400 15.90 -48.56 -33.07
C PRO A 400 16.36 -47.29 -33.82
N GLU A 401 15.53 -46.24 -33.89
CA GLU A 401 15.90 -44.95 -34.45
C GLU A 401 16.99 -44.30 -33.59
N ARG A 402 17.94 -43.61 -34.24
CA ARG A 402 19.10 -43.05 -33.53
C ARG A 402 18.71 -41.96 -32.53
N VAL A 403 17.70 -41.15 -32.84
CA VAL A 403 17.22 -40.04 -32.01
C VAL A 403 15.69 -39.95 -32.17
N ASP A 404 14.94 -39.97 -31.06
CA ASP A 404 13.50 -39.71 -31.03
C ASP A 404 13.23 -38.46 -30.16
N PRO A 405 13.11 -37.27 -30.78
CA PRO A 405 12.91 -36.02 -30.04
C PRO A 405 11.62 -36.00 -29.23
N ARG A 406 10.57 -36.71 -29.67
CA ARG A 406 9.29 -36.77 -28.98
C ARG A 406 9.42 -37.62 -27.72
N LEU A 407 10.01 -38.81 -27.85
CA LEU A 407 10.25 -39.73 -26.74
C LEU A 407 11.17 -39.11 -25.69
N ASP A 408 12.36 -38.67 -26.11
CA ASP A 408 13.37 -38.13 -25.20
C ASP A 408 12.86 -36.90 -24.45
N SER A 409 12.19 -35.98 -25.16
CA SER A 409 11.66 -34.76 -24.53
C SER A 409 10.51 -35.07 -23.56
N ALA A 410 9.57 -35.95 -23.95
CA ALA A 410 8.41 -36.25 -23.11
C ALA A 410 8.81 -36.95 -21.81
N PHE A 411 9.64 -38.00 -21.91
CA PHE A 411 10.13 -38.72 -20.73
C PHE A 411 11.15 -37.90 -19.94
N GLY A 412 12.05 -37.17 -20.63
CA GLY A 412 13.04 -36.30 -19.99
C GLY A 412 12.40 -35.21 -19.14
N LEU A 413 11.37 -34.53 -19.65
CA LEU A 413 10.62 -33.51 -18.88
C LEU A 413 9.93 -34.12 -17.66
N ALA A 414 9.37 -35.34 -17.77
CA ALA A 414 8.74 -36.03 -16.65
C ALA A 414 9.75 -36.45 -15.57
N LEU A 415 10.89 -37.02 -15.99
CA LEU A 415 11.97 -37.41 -15.08
C LEU A 415 12.62 -36.21 -14.39
N TYR A 416 12.80 -35.10 -15.12
CA TYR A 416 13.26 -33.83 -14.57
C TYR A 416 12.30 -33.31 -13.50
N ALA A 417 10.99 -33.32 -13.78
CA ALA A 417 9.98 -32.88 -12.81
C ALA A 417 9.97 -33.74 -11.53
N LEU A 418 10.11 -35.07 -11.66
CA LEU A 418 10.23 -35.98 -10.52
C LEU A 418 11.50 -35.71 -9.71
N SER A 419 12.63 -35.43 -10.35
CA SER A 419 13.89 -35.09 -9.65
C SER A 419 13.80 -33.75 -8.92
N VAL A 420 13.15 -32.74 -9.50
CA VAL A 420 12.89 -31.47 -8.80
C VAL A 420 11.99 -31.69 -7.57
N LEU A 421 10.96 -32.54 -7.69
CA LEU A 421 10.08 -32.86 -6.56
C LEU A 421 10.83 -33.64 -5.45
N GLU A 422 11.72 -34.55 -5.84
CA GLU A 422 12.61 -35.26 -4.93
C GLU A 422 13.48 -34.28 -4.13
N GLU A 423 14.15 -33.34 -4.79
CA GLU A 423 14.97 -32.32 -4.12
C GLU A 423 14.14 -31.45 -3.15
N VAL A 424 12.91 -31.09 -3.55
CA VAL A 424 11.99 -30.32 -2.71
C VAL A 424 11.70 -31.03 -1.38
N GLY A 425 11.44 -32.34 -1.44
CA GLY A 425 11.14 -33.16 -0.27
C GLY A 425 12.39 -33.54 0.54
N MET A 426 13.37 -34.18 -0.10
CA MET A 426 14.57 -34.71 0.56
C MET A 426 15.35 -33.65 1.32
N HIS A 427 15.46 -32.43 0.76
CA HIS A 427 16.19 -31.34 1.40
C HIS A 427 15.32 -30.46 2.31
N ARG A 428 14.04 -30.80 2.51
CA ARG A 428 13.10 -30.04 3.37
C ARG A 428 13.03 -28.55 3.00
N ILE A 429 13.11 -28.25 1.70
CA ILE A 429 13.14 -26.88 1.17
C ILE A 429 11.74 -26.36 0.77
N HIS A 430 10.71 -27.19 0.89
CA HIS A 430 9.34 -26.90 0.48
C HIS A 430 8.68 -25.68 1.16
N THR A 431 9.20 -25.21 2.29
CA THR A 431 8.75 -23.99 2.99
C THR A 431 9.74 -22.83 2.83
N ARG A 432 10.65 -22.91 1.86
CA ARG A 432 11.74 -21.95 1.64
C ARG A 432 11.66 -21.30 0.25
N ILE A 433 12.50 -20.28 0.04
CA ILE A 433 12.63 -19.56 -1.23
C ILE A 433 12.84 -20.53 -2.39
N ILE A 434 13.76 -21.49 -2.22
CA ILE A 434 14.06 -22.47 -3.27
C ILE A 434 12.86 -23.37 -3.55
N GLY A 435 12.04 -23.74 -2.55
CA GLY A 435 10.79 -24.45 -2.78
C GLY A 435 9.84 -23.68 -3.71
N VAL A 436 9.68 -22.37 -3.52
CA VAL A 436 8.85 -21.52 -4.41
C VAL A 436 9.46 -21.39 -5.81
N VAL A 437 10.79 -21.35 -5.90
CA VAL A 437 11.52 -21.38 -7.18
C VAL A 437 11.31 -22.71 -7.91
N SER A 438 11.38 -23.84 -7.20
CA SER A 438 11.11 -25.17 -7.75
C SER A 438 9.66 -25.31 -8.21
N LEU A 439 8.69 -24.76 -7.46
CA LEU A 439 7.29 -24.70 -7.88
C LEU A 439 7.13 -23.95 -9.21
N ARG A 440 7.83 -22.81 -9.38
CA ARG A 440 7.87 -22.09 -10.65
C ARG A 440 8.39 -22.99 -11.77
N ALA A 441 9.55 -23.60 -11.57
CA ALA A 441 10.17 -24.47 -12.56
C ALA A 441 9.23 -25.60 -12.99
N LEU A 442 8.59 -26.28 -12.02
CA LEU A 442 7.60 -27.33 -12.30
C LEU A 442 6.40 -26.82 -13.10
N ALA A 443 5.91 -25.60 -12.82
CA ALA A 443 4.83 -25.00 -13.60
C ALA A 443 5.26 -24.74 -15.07
N GLU A 444 6.48 -24.26 -15.29
CA GLU A 444 7.02 -24.03 -16.64
C GLU A 444 7.20 -25.36 -17.41
N VAL A 445 7.72 -26.39 -16.76
CA VAL A 445 7.86 -27.75 -17.32
C VAL A 445 6.49 -28.33 -17.67
N CYS A 446 5.50 -28.19 -16.79
CA CYS A 446 4.13 -28.67 -17.03
C CYS A 446 3.49 -27.99 -18.24
N ILE A 447 3.60 -26.66 -18.35
CA ILE A 447 3.10 -25.90 -19.51
C ILE A 447 3.83 -26.33 -20.79
N THR A 448 5.15 -26.50 -20.72
CA THR A 448 5.99 -26.93 -21.85
C THR A 448 5.55 -28.28 -22.38
N LEU A 449 5.47 -29.31 -21.53
CA LEU A 449 5.04 -30.65 -21.97
C LEU A 449 3.60 -30.63 -22.50
N ARG A 450 2.69 -29.91 -21.83
CA ARG A 450 1.30 -29.78 -22.31
C ARG A 450 1.22 -29.13 -23.68
N TYR A 451 2.03 -28.12 -23.94
CA TYR A 451 2.06 -27.46 -25.24
C TYR A 451 2.64 -28.37 -26.32
N LEU A 452 3.77 -29.04 -26.04
CA LEU A 452 4.35 -30.01 -26.97
C LEU A 452 3.36 -31.14 -27.29
N ALA A 453 2.67 -31.67 -26.27
CA ALA A 453 1.63 -32.69 -26.42
C ALA A 453 0.35 -32.18 -27.12
N HIS A 454 0.03 -30.89 -27.00
CA HIS A 454 -1.15 -30.30 -27.62
C HIS A 454 -0.96 -30.15 -29.14
N VAL A 455 0.23 -29.72 -29.56
CA VAL A 455 0.55 -29.56 -30.98
C VAL A 455 0.98 -30.88 -31.60
N ASP A 456 1.79 -31.66 -30.89
CA ASP A 456 2.28 -33.00 -31.21
C ASP A 456 2.73 -33.21 -32.66
N THR A 457 3.66 -32.38 -33.14
CA THR A 457 4.25 -32.52 -34.48
C THR A 457 5.76 -32.77 -34.42
N PRO A 458 6.33 -33.64 -35.28
CA PRO A 458 7.78 -33.90 -35.28
C PRO A 458 8.66 -32.64 -35.37
N PRO A 459 8.34 -31.64 -36.23
CA PRO A 459 9.15 -30.41 -36.29
C PRO A 459 9.19 -29.62 -34.98
N LEU A 460 8.11 -29.62 -34.20
CA LEU A 460 8.06 -28.89 -32.94
C LEU A 460 8.91 -29.58 -31.86
N TRP A 461 8.81 -30.91 -31.76
CA TRP A 461 9.64 -31.69 -30.84
C TRP A 461 11.13 -31.54 -31.17
N GLN A 462 11.47 -31.59 -32.46
CA GLN A 462 12.84 -31.33 -32.91
C GLN A 462 13.28 -29.89 -32.57
N SER A 463 12.41 -28.89 -32.78
CA SER A 463 12.70 -27.49 -32.46
C SER A 463 13.03 -27.28 -30.98
N TYR A 464 12.27 -27.91 -30.08
CA TYR A 464 12.54 -27.86 -28.63
C TYR A 464 13.93 -28.43 -28.29
N ARG A 465 14.25 -29.61 -28.82
CA ARG A 465 15.55 -30.28 -28.61
C ARG A 465 16.72 -29.47 -29.16
N VAL A 466 16.62 -29.04 -30.43
CA VAL A 466 17.65 -28.22 -31.13
C VAL A 466 17.88 -26.90 -30.41
N TYR A 467 16.82 -26.26 -29.91
CA TYR A 467 16.95 -25.04 -29.12
C TYR A 467 17.78 -25.27 -27.85
N GLY A 468 17.54 -26.38 -27.13
CA GLY A 468 18.32 -26.76 -25.95
C GLY A 468 19.82 -26.92 -26.25
N ALA A 469 20.16 -27.69 -27.27
CA ALA A 469 21.55 -27.84 -27.74
C ALA A 469 22.16 -26.49 -28.19
N GLY A 470 21.35 -25.63 -28.82
CA GLY A 470 21.76 -24.29 -29.24
C GLY A 470 22.08 -23.37 -28.05
N GLN A 471 21.34 -23.47 -26.95
CA GLN A 471 21.66 -22.75 -25.71
C GLN A 471 22.95 -23.28 -25.06
N ALA A 472 23.18 -24.59 -25.09
CA ALA A 472 24.44 -25.18 -24.63
C ALA A 472 25.63 -24.70 -25.47
N LYS A 473 25.49 -24.67 -26.81
CA LYS A 473 26.48 -24.08 -27.72
C LYS A 473 26.77 -22.61 -27.37
N LEU A 474 25.72 -21.81 -27.16
CA LEU A 474 25.89 -20.40 -26.79
C LEU A 474 26.65 -20.25 -25.47
N ALA A 475 26.33 -21.06 -24.46
CA ALA A 475 27.03 -21.06 -23.18
C ALA A 475 28.50 -21.48 -23.35
N PHE A 476 28.77 -22.54 -24.11
CA PHE A 476 30.12 -23.00 -24.42
C PHE A 476 30.96 -21.92 -25.11
N LEU A 477 30.43 -21.24 -26.13
CA LEU A 477 31.16 -20.18 -26.83
C LEU A 477 31.47 -18.98 -25.91
N LYS A 478 30.58 -18.66 -24.97
CA LYS A 478 30.84 -17.63 -23.95
C LYS A 478 31.93 -18.05 -22.96
N ILE A 479 31.98 -19.34 -22.60
CA ILE A 479 33.06 -19.91 -21.80
C ILE A 479 34.40 -19.71 -22.50
N GLN A 480 34.50 -20.00 -23.81
CA GLN A 480 35.74 -19.79 -24.59
C GLN A 480 36.18 -18.32 -24.64
N GLN A 481 35.25 -17.38 -24.46
CA GLN A 481 35.52 -15.94 -24.45
C GLN A 481 35.77 -15.40 -23.03
N THR A 482 35.69 -16.25 -22.00
CA THR A 482 35.88 -15.83 -20.61
C THR A 482 37.38 -15.65 -20.34
N LEU A 483 37.73 -14.53 -19.72
CA LEU A 483 39.08 -14.26 -19.24
C LEU A 483 39.19 -14.67 -17.78
N GLY A 484 40.17 -15.51 -17.46
CA GLY A 484 40.40 -16.01 -16.10
C GLY A 484 39.65 -17.31 -15.81
N ASP A 485 39.48 -17.61 -14.52
CA ASP A 485 38.89 -18.86 -14.07
C ASP A 485 37.37 -18.90 -14.32
N LEU A 486 36.88 -20.08 -14.70
CA LEU A 486 35.44 -20.32 -14.84
C LEU A 486 34.75 -20.41 -13.48
N PRO A 487 33.45 -20.04 -13.38
CA PRO A 487 32.68 -20.28 -12.18
C PRO A 487 32.63 -21.77 -11.81
N ALA A 488 32.77 -22.09 -10.52
CA ALA A 488 32.93 -23.47 -10.05
C ALA A 488 31.75 -24.44 -10.35
N PHE A 489 30.56 -23.91 -10.67
CA PHE A 489 29.40 -24.72 -11.03
C PHE A 489 29.40 -25.15 -12.52
N VAL A 490 30.27 -24.54 -13.33
CA VAL A 490 30.31 -24.75 -14.78
C VAL A 490 31.19 -25.96 -15.10
N ASP A 491 30.57 -27.01 -15.63
CA ASP A 491 31.28 -28.12 -16.26
C ASP A 491 31.35 -27.88 -17.78
N GLU A 492 32.48 -27.35 -18.23
CA GLU A 492 32.72 -27.05 -19.64
C GLU A 492 32.59 -28.30 -20.53
N ALA A 493 33.09 -29.45 -20.06
CA ALA A 493 33.09 -30.68 -20.84
C ALA A 493 31.65 -31.19 -21.04
N ALA A 494 30.81 -31.11 -20.01
CA ALA A 494 29.41 -31.46 -20.09
C ALA A 494 28.65 -30.53 -21.06
N ILE A 495 28.84 -29.21 -20.95
CA ILE A 495 28.18 -28.24 -21.85
C ILE A 495 28.63 -28.46 -23.30
N HIS A 496 29.93 -28.70 -23.52
CA HIS A 496 30.47 -28.99 -24.85
C HIS A 496 29.89 -30.29 -25.43
N ALA A 497 29.73 -31.34 -24.61
CA ALA A 497 29.11 -32.58 -25.03
C ALA A 497 27.65 -32.38 -25.47
N ILE A 498 26.86 -31.62 -24.69
CA ILE A 498 25.46 -31.30 -25.03
C ILE A 498 25.37 -30.48 -26.32
N ALA A 499 26.26 -29.49 -26.51
CA ALA A 499 26.31 -28.68 -27.72
C ALA A 499 26.58 -29.50 -29.00
N ASN A 500 27.17 -30.69 -28.87
CA ASN A 500 27.53 -31.59 -29.95
C ASN A 500 26.74 -32.92 -29.94
N GLU A 501 25.62 -32.99 -29.21
CA GLU A 501 24.88 -34.24 -28.94
C GLU A 501 24.34 -34.91 -30.22
N ASP A 502 23.58 -34.16 -31.03
CA ASP A 502 22.92 -34.72 -32.22
C ASP A 502 23.74 -34.48 -33.50
N VAL A 503 24.32 -33.27 -33.62
CA VAL A 503 25.10 -32.79 -34.76
C VAL A 503 26.30 -32.00 -34.26
N TRP A 504 27.36 -31.91 -35.06
CA TRP A 504 28.50 -31.05 -34.73
C TRP A 504 28.03 -29.60 -34.56
N GLN A 505 28.45 -28.96 -33.47
CA GLN A 505 27.95 -27.64 -33.06
C GLN A 505 28.09 -26.58 -34.15
N GLU A 506 29.07 -26.68 -35.05
CA GLU A 506 29.25 -25.74 -36.17
C GLU A 506 28.11 -25.77 -37.21
N PHE A 507 27.34 -26.86 -37.27
CA PHE A 507 26.12 -26.95 -38.09
C PHE A 507 24.84 -26.57 -37.33
N LEU A 508 24.96 -26.20 -36.05
CA LEU A 508 23.84 -25.84 -35.18
C LEU A 508 23.65 -24.32 -35.11
N ASN A 509 22.44 -23.86 -35.46
CA ASN A 509 22.06 -22.46 -35.30
C ASN A 509 21.73 -22.14 -33.84
N ILE A 510 22.09 -20.94 -33.38
CA ILE A 510 21.70 -20.42 -32.06
C ILE A 510 20.49 -19.51 -32.23
N ASP A 511 19.34 -19.92 -31.69
CA ASP A 511 18.17 -19.06 -31.58
C ASP A 511 18.18 -18.34 -30.23
N VAL A 512 18.22 -17.01 -30.25
CA VAL A 512 18.21 -16.15 -29.04
C VAL A 512 16.79 -15.77 -28.59
N GLY A 513 15.78 -16.16 -29.36
CA GLY A 513 14.37 -16.00 -29.02
C GLY A 513 13.86 -17.17 -28.18
N HIS A 514 12.74 -17.75 -28.60
CA HIS A 514 12.09 -18.86 -27.93
C HIS A 514 11.86 -19.98 -28.96
N TRP A 515 12.05 -21.25 -28.57
CA TRP A 515 11.89 -22.44 -29.44
C TRP A 515 10.53 -22.60 -30.16
N ALA A 516 9.55 -21.76 -29.82
CA ALA A 516 8.20 -21.73 -30.38
C ALA A 516 7.84 -20.34 -30.95
N ASN A 517 8.80 -19.42 -31.10
CA ASN A 517 8.58 -18.02 -31.49
C ASN A 517 7.48 -17.32 -30.67
N SER A 518 7.39 -17.66 -29.38
CA SER A 518 6.29 -17.28 -28.50
C SER A 518 6.80 -16.95 -27.09
N ASN A 519 5.91 -16.91 -26.11
CA ASN A 519 6.26 -16.83 -24.69
C ASN A 519 5.39 -17.76 -23.86
N LEU A 520 5.84 -18.09 -22.66
CA LEU A 520 5.17 -19.06 -21.80
C LEU A 520 3.67 -18.78 -21.58
N ARG A 521 3.29 -17.51 -21.44
CA ARG A 521 1.88 -17.11 -21.27
C ARG A 521 1.02 -17.46 -22.48
N LYS A 522 1.55 -17.24 -23.69
CA LYS A 522 0.89 -17.61 -24.95
C LYS A 522 0.78 -19.13 -25.06
N LEU A 523 1.87 -19.86 -24.81
CA LEU A 523 1.87 -21.33 -24.81
C LEU A 523 0.79 -21.87 -23.86
N ALA A 524 0.75 -21.36 -22.62
CA ALA A 524 -0.24 -21.74 -21.63
C ALA A 524 -1.68 -21.45 -22.09
N THR A 525 -1.90 -20.35 -22.82
CA THR A 525 -3.22 -20.01 -23.34
C THR A 525 -3.64 -20.98 -24.44
N GLU A 526 -2.72 -21.29 -25.37
CA GLU A 526 -2.98 -22.16 -26.52
C GLU A 526 -3.22 -23.61 -26.11
N CYS A 527 -2.45 -24.15 -25.16
CA CYS A 527 -2.62 -25.52 -24.66
C CYS A 527 -3.66 -25.67 -23.54
N GLY A 528 -4.41 -24.61 -23.22
CA GLY A 528 -5.43 -24.63 -22.18
C GLY A 528 -4.91 -24.72 -20.74
N ALA A 529 -3.63 -24.40 -20.49
CA ALA A 529 -2.97 -24.40 -19.17
C ALA A 529 -2.82 -22.98 -18.57
N LYS A 530 -3.65 -22.02 -19.00
CA LYS A 530 -3.59 -20.64 -18.52
C LYS A 530 -3.86 -20.53 -17.01
N ASP A 531 -4.68 -21.42 -16.48
CA ASP A 531 -4.97 -21.53 -15.05
C ASP A 531 -3.72 -21.86 -14.22
N ILE A 532 -2.84 -22.74 -14.72
CA ILE A 532 -1.54 -23.04 -14.10
C ILE A 532 -0.66 -21.79 -14.11
N TYR A 533 -0.57 -21.12 -15.27
CA TYR A 533 0.23 -19.91 -15.41
C TYR A 533 -0.21 -18.82 -14.42
N ASP A 534 -1.51 -18.47 -14.41
CA ASP A 534 -2.06 -17.42 -13.56
C ASP A 534 -1.93 -17.76 -12.07
N ARG A 535 -1.97 -19.04 -11.69
CA ARG A 535 -1.91 -19.48 -10.29
C ARG A 535 -0.48 -19.44 -9.74
N TYR A 536 0.51 -19.88 -10.51
CA TYR A 536 1.84 -20.15 -10.00
C TYR A 536 2.92 -19.20 -10.52
N TYR A 537 2.83 -18.68 -11.75
CA TYR A 537 3.96 -18.00 -12.39
C TYR A 537 4.28 -16.62 -11.79
N ASP A 538 3.30 -15.72 -11.72
CA ASP A 538 3.57 -14.30 -11.42
C ASP A 538 4.16 -14.09 -10.02
N TRP A 539 3.62 -14.76 -9.00
CA TRP A 539 4.11 -14.62 -7.62
C TRP A 539 5.45 -15.30 -7.40
N SER A 540 5.61 -16.54 -7.86
CA SER A 540 6.86 -17.29 -7.73
C SER A 540 8.00 -16.65 -8.54
N SER A 541 7.66 -15.96 -9.63
CA SER A 541 8.63 -15.21 -10.42
C SER A 541 9.35 -14.11 -9.63
N GLY A 542 8.65 -13.51 -8.67
CA GLY A 542 9.25 -12.56 -7.75
C GLY A 542 10.40 -13.14 -6.92
N PHE A 543 10.33 -14.42 -6.56
CA PHE A 543 11.39 -15.10 -5.79
C PHE A 543 12.60 -15.41 -6.64
N MET A 544 12.40 -15.86 -7.88
CA MET A 544 13.48 -16.11 -8.84
C MET A 544 14.30 -14.84 -9.13
N HIS A 545 13.64 -13.69 -9.27
CA HIS A 545 14.29 -12.43 -9.63
C HIS A 545 14.71 -11.57 -8.44
N GLY A 546 14.44 -12.00 -7.20
CA GLY A 546 14.72 -11.18 -6.01
C GLY A 546 13.92 -9.87 -5.98
N ASN A 547 12.70 -9.88 -6.50
CA ASN A 547 11.84 -8.69 -6.51
C ASN A 547 11.49 -8.26 -5.08
N TRP A 548 11.24 -6.96 -4.89
CA TRP A 548 11.01 -6.35 -3.57
C TRP A 548 9.99 -7.10 -2.70
N ALA A 549 8.88 -7.58 -3.28
CA ALA A 549 7.86 -8.29 -2.52
C ALA A 549 8.40 -9.60 -1.91
N ALA A 550 9.18 -10.38 -2.66
CA ALA A 550 9.82 -11.59 -2.17
C ALA A 550 10.87 -11.26 -1.11
N VAL A 551 11.76 -10.29 -1.38
CA VAL A 551 12.78 -9.81 -0.43
C VAL A 551 12.16 -9.38 0.89
N ARG A 552 11.09 -8.57 0.83
CA ARG A 552 10.36 -8.12 2.01
C ARG A 552 9.70 -9.27 2.77
N ASP A 553 9.10 -10.22 2.05
CA ASP A 553 8.35 -11.32 2.68
C ASP A 553 9.27 -12.28 3.45
N THR A 554 10.46 -12.53 2.92
CA THR A 554 11.38 -13.53 3.46
C THR A 554 12.41 -12.97 4.43
N ASN A 555 12.91 -11.74 4.20
CA ASN A 555 14.08 -11.23 4.90
C ASN A 555 13.81 -10.02 5.80
N PHE A 556 12.64 -9.38 5.70
CA PHE A 556 12.30 -8.23 6.53
C PHE A 556 11.07 -8.49 7.41
N VAL A 557 11.05 -7.81 8.55
CA VAL A 557 9.89 -7.70 9.42
C VAL A 557 9.67 -6.24 9.80
N THR A 558 8.45 -5.90 10.18
CA THR A 558 8.11 -4.56 10.65
C THR A 558 8.55 -4.42 12.10
N CYS A 559 9.35 -3.39 12.40
CA CYS A 559 9.67 -3.01 13.77
C CYS A 559 8.38 -2.63 14.51
N HIS A 560 8.21 -3.15 15.72
CA HIS A 560 7.03 -2.86 16.54
C HIS A 560 7.20 -1.60 17.40
N ASN A 561 8.33 -0.90 17.32
CA ASN A 561 8.48 0.40 17.97
C ASN A 561 7.76 1.47 17.14
N ALA A 562 6.64 1.97 17.68
CA ALA A 562 5.83 3.01 17.03
C ALA A 562 6.59 4.33 16.83
N LEU A 563 7.62 4.59 17.64
CA LEU A 563 8.49 5.76 17.50
C LEU A 563 9.45 5.68 16.30
N HIS A 564 9.53 4.52 15.64
CA HIS A 564 10.36 4.28 14.46
C HIS A 564 9.56 4.25 13.16
N ARG A 565 8.33 4.81 13.16
CA ARG A 565 7.39 4.79 12.03
C ARG A 565 7.11 3.38 11.48
N LEU A 566 7.24 2.35 12.33
CA LEU A 566 7.08 0.95 11.95
C LEU A 566 7.93 0.57 10.72
N HIS A 567 9.17 1.06 10.67
CA HIS A 567 10.09 0.78 9.57
C HIS A 567 10.40 -0.73 9.46
N ARG A 568 11.17 -1.12 8.45
CA ARG A 568 11.53 -2.52 8.21
C ARG A 568 12.90 -2.80 8.83
N VAL A 569 13.02 -3.90 9.55
CA VAL A 569 14.29 -4.43 10.07
C VAL A 569 14.57 -5.82 9.48
N PRO A 570 15.84 -6.19 9.24
CA PRO A 570 16.19 -7.54 8.81
C PRO A 570 15.75 -8.56 9.86
N ARG A 571 15.27 -9.72 9.40
CA ARG A 571 15.02 -10.87 10.27
C ARG A 571 16.33 -11.57 10.60
N MET A 572 16.38 -12.21 11.77
CA MET A 572 17.48 -13.12 12.13
C MET A 572 17.49 -14.39 11.26
N ALA A 573 16.31 -14.95 10.99
CA ALA A 573 16.14 -16.09 10.10
C ALA A 573 15.13 -15.76 9.00
N HIS A 574 15.32 -16.31 7.81
CA HIS A 574 14.34 -16.13 6.75
C HIS A 574 12.99 -16.74 7.16
N ARG A 575 11.92 -16.02 6.84
CA ARG A 575 10.56 -16.42 7.17
C ARG A 575 10.22 -17.78 6.54
N PRO A 576 9.67 -18.75 7.29
CA PRO A 576 9.03 -19.93 6.70
C PRO A 576 7.83 -19.53 5.84
N LEU A 577 7.80 -20.04 4.61
CA LEU A 577 6.71 -19.84 3.65
C LEU A 577 5.70 -21.00 3.74
N PRO A 578 4.47 -20.82 3.24
CA PRO A 578 3.54 -21.94 3.05
C PRO A 578 4.19 -23.07 2.24
N SER A 579 3.88 -24.33 2.58
CA SER A 579 4.40 -25.50 1.87
C SER A 579 3.96 -25.49 0.41
N VAL A 580 4.91 -25.74 -0.50
CA VAL A 580 4.64 -25.91 -1.94
C VAL A 580 4.33 -27.35 -2.34
N GLU A 581 4.49 -28.33 -1.43
CA GLU A 581 4.39 -29.76 -1.79
C GLU A 581 3.04 -30.16 -2.42
N PRO A 582 1.88 -29.69 -1.92
CA PRO A 582 0.59 -30.00 -2.56
C PRO A 582 0.54 -29.56 -4.02
N ASP A 583 1.00 -28.33 -4.29
CA ASP A 583 0.99 -27.75 -5.63
C ASP A 583 2.03 -28.44 -6.54
N CYS A 584 3.23 -28.72 -6.02
CA CYS A 584 4.27 -29.42 -6.76
C CYS A 584 3.83 -30.86 -7.12
N ALA A 585 3.25 -31.60 -6.19
CA ALA A 585 2.73 -32.94 -6.44
C ALA A 585 1.56 -32.93 -7.44
N GLU A 586 0.65 -31.95 -7.36
CA GLU A 586 -0.42 -31.76 -8.36
C GLU A 586 0.14 -31.53 -9.76
N LEU A 587 1.14 -30.66 -9.90
CA LEU A 587 1.78 -30.36 -11.19
C LEU A 587 2.49 -31.58 -11.78
N VAL A 588 3.26 -32.30 -10.96
CA VAL A 588 3.98 -33.52 -11.38
C VAL A 588 2.99 -34.60 -11.79
N ASN A 589 1.96 -34.88 -10.98
CA ASN A 589 0.93 -35.86 -11.32
C ASN A 589 0.17 -35.49 -12.60
N GLY A 590 -0.09 -34.19 -12.81
CA GLY A 590 -0.67 -33.68 -14.05
C GLY A 590 0.23 -33.91 -15.27
N LEU A 591 1.55 -33.81 -15.09
CA LEU A 591 2.56 -34.05 -16.13
C LEU A 591 2.67 -35.54 -16.46
N LEU A 592 2.68 -36.42 -15.44
CA LEU A 592 2.62 -37.88 -15.63
C LEU A 592 1.34 -38.30 -16.40
N GLY A 593 0.21 -37.65 -16.14
CA GLY A 593 -1.03 -37.88 -16.89
C GLY A 593 -0.97 -37.42 -18.36
N VAL A 594 -0.11 -36.46 -18.72
CA VAL A 594 0.16 -36.12 -20.12
C VAL A 594 1.03 -37.20 -20.76
N LEU A 595 2.07 -37.66 -20.05
CA LEU A 595 2.96 -38.72 -20.53
C LEU A 595 2.19 -40.01 -20.86
N GLU A 596 1.25 -40.42 -19.99
CA GLU A 596 0.40 -41.58 -20.23
C GLU A 596 -0.46 -41.47 -21.50
N LYS A 597 -0.88 -40.26 -21.86
CA LYS A 597 -1.64 -40.04 -23.11
C LYS A 597 -0.76 -40.13 -24.34
N LEU A 598 0.47 -39.62 -24.25
CA LEU A 598 1.44 -39.67 -25.34
C LEU A 598 2.00 -41.09 -25.57
N TYR A 599 2.14 -41.86 -24.48
CA TYR A 599 2.68 -43.21 -24.44
C TYR A 599 1.80 -44.13 -23.56
N PRO A 600 0.66 -44.60 -24.10
CA PRO A 600 -0.23 -45.50 -23.38
C PRO A 600 0.42 -46.85 -23.06
N SER A 601 0.10 -47.39 -21.88
CA SER A 601 0.52 -48.72 -21.42
C SER A 601 -0.62 -49.38 -20.65
N ALA A 602 -0.57 -50.70 -20.47
CA ALA A 602 -1.53 -51.44 -19.65
C ALA A 602 -1.41 -51.09 -18.15
N GLU A 603 -0.18 -50.81 -17.70
CA GLU A 603 0.12 -50.35 -16.35
C GLU A 603 -0.05 -48.82 -16.29
N ALA A 604 -0.66 -48.30 -15.22
CA ALA A 604 -0.74 -46.86 -14.99
C ALA A 604 0.52 -46.38 -14.27
N ILE A 605 0.95 -45.14 -14.53
CA ILE A 605 2.04 -44.52 -13.78
C ILE A 605 1.52 -44.20 -12.37
N PRO A 606 2.15 -44.73 -11.30
CA PRO A 606 1.81 -44.36 -9.94
C PRO A 606 1.79 -42.85 -9.75
N ARG A 607 0.84 -42.35 -8.95
CA ARG A 607 0.78 -40.92 -8.61
C ARG A 607 1.53 -40.67 -7.32
N VAL A 608 2.28 -39.58 -7.29
CA VAL A 608 2.97 -39.13 -6.08
C VAL A 608 1.93 -38.72 -5.05
N ALA A 609 2.02 -39.30 -3.86
CA ALA A 609 1.14 -39.08 -2.74
C ALA A 609 1.79 -38.16 -1.70
N LEU A 610 0.94 -37.55 -0.87
CA LEU A 610 1.37 -36.83 0.32
C LEU A 610 0.90 -37.58 1.56
N LEU A 611 1.80 -37.77 2.52
CA LEU A 611 1.52 -38.31 3.84
C LEU A 611 0.60 -37.34 4.61
N ASN A 612 -0.42 -37.88 5.28
CA ASN A 612 -1.35 -37.06 6.06
C ASN A 612 -0.65 -36.45 7.29
N ALA A 613 -0.73 -35.12 7.44
CA ALA A 613 -0.16 -34.35 8.55
C ALA A 613 -0.74 -34.64 9.96
N LYS A 614 -1.49 -35.74 10.15
CA LYS A 614 -2.14 -36.07 11.44
C LYS A 614 -1.20 -36.66 12.51
N GLN A 615 0.11 -36.61 12.31
CA GLN A 615 1.10 -36.99 13.32
C GLN A 615 2.23 -35.96 13.36
N GLY A 616 2.04 -34.85 14.08
CA GLY A 616 3.13 -33.88 14.27
C GLY A 616 2.69 -32.49 14.74
N VAL A 617 2.42 -32.38 16.05
CA VAL A 617 2.45 -31.16 16.88
C VAL A 617 1.46 -30.03 16.54
N ALA A 618 0.52 -29.80 17.46
CA ALA A 618 -0.36 -28.64 17.47
C ALA A 618 0.45 -27.33 17.59
N PRO A 619 0.07 -26.25 16.89
CA PRO A 619 0.73 -24.96 17.06
C PRO A 619 0.40 -24.38 18.44
N SER A 620 1.45 -24.11 19.22
CA SER A 620 1.42 -23.32 20.46
C SER A 620 1.30 -21.83 20.18
#